data_AF-B5Y4G3-F1
#
_entry.id   AF-B5Y4G3-F1
#
_cell.length_a   1.000
_cell.length_b   1.000
_cell.length_c   1.000
_cell.angle_alpha   90.00
_cell.angle_beta   90.00
_cell.angle_gamma   90.00
#
_symmetry.space_group_name_H-M   'P 1'
#
loop_
_entity.id
_entity.type
_entity.pdbx_description
1 polymer ?
#
loop_
_entity_poly.entity_id
_entity_poly.type
_entity_poly.pdbx_seq_one_letter_code
_entity_poly.pdbx_strand_id
1 'polypeptide(L)'
;MDAVVQLLRNGLCCIKDLGLLTDTFLWDPNVTLRYYDLPEPLHKTTPLEVLISIWQLYALLSTTTSGWKMFWSSIGKYRRVVRLLTKRASNVIAFSPADRFIDASLIKEAKFALRSIYIGLNVFFIGTGFFWLTGNSWHVTETSWIGGLPALIQALTVMELCLIPLLWFMWKDTLEQWDKANRMENLAHDMMQSDKTVWSVEDLGLSSMETLTLWLPFWDAGVGVLEPCDEIHEEKLMAAEKAKLTALLEPFSVKQEKTKSKDKKVESSMHQETLRSKAQELLGASRVTRWGGYREFVYLIINALAFYGYLVGIVVYYWDDEQKQPVYIKHLLLNMENDAADWNGNFLGDFMWTIEPIIILSSPLIFRILSPKPIKVKVD
;
A
#
# COMPACT_ATOMS: atom_id res chain seq x y z
N MET A 1 1.35 3.96 -8.19
CA MET A 1 1.87 4.83 -9.27
C MET A 1 3.38 4.72 -9.26
N ASP A 2 4.05 4.89 -10.40
CA ASP A 2 5.51 4.96 -10.43
C ASP A 2 5.95 6.23 -9.65
N ALA A 3 6.74 6.04 -8.59
CA ALA A 3 7.19 7.13 -7.73
C ALA A 3 7.94 8.21 -8.53
N VAL A 4 8.68 7.83 -9.58
CA VAL A 4 9.40 8.78 -10.44
C VAL A 4 8.42 9.65 -11.22
N VAL A 5 7.36 9.04 -11.76
CA VAL A 5 6.32 9.78 -12.51
C VAL A 5 5.60 10.75 -11.60
N GLN A 6 5.23 10.31 -10.38
CA GLN A 6 4.59 11.17 -9.40
C GLN A 6 5.49 12.34 -9.02
N LEU A 7 6.78 12.10 -8.77
CA LEU A 7 7.76 13.13 -8.45
C LEU A 7 7.88 14.16 -9.58
N LEU A 8 8.02 13.72 -10.81
CA LEU A 8 8.21 14.60 -11.97
C LEU A 8 6.93 15.38 -12.28
N ARG A 9 5.76 14.72 -12.28
CA ARG A 9 4.47 15.37 -12.52
C ARG A 9 4.23 16.49 -11.52
N ASN A 10 4.20 16.16 -10.23
CA ASN A 10 3.83 17.11 -9.19
C ASN A 10 4.92 18.15 -8.96
N GLY A 11 6.20 17.79 -9.14
CA GLY A 11 7.31 18.73 -9.09
C GLY A 11 7.22 19.78 -10.19
N LEU A 12 6.84 19.39 -11.41
CA LEU A 12 6.59 20.35 -12.50
C LEU A 12 5.35 21.22 -12.24
N CYS A 13 4.29 20.66 -11.65
CA CYS A 13 3.15 21.47 -11.19
C CYS A 13 3.58 22.48 -10.12
N CYS A 14 4.39 22.10 -9.14
CA CYS A 14 4.92 23.04 -8.14
C CYS A 14 5.77 24.15 -8.77
N ILE A 15 6.61 23.82 -9.77
CA ILE A 15 7.39 24.82 -10.53
C ILE A 15 6.46 25.81 -11.24
N LYS A 16 5.37 25.29 -11.83
CA LYS A 16 4.33 26.11 -12.46
C LYS A 16 3.66 27.02 -11.42
N ASP A 17 3.14 26.47 -10.33
CA ASP A 17 2.39 27.21 -9.31
C ASP A 17 3.21 28.31 -8.63
N LEU A 18 4.51 28.06 -8.43
CA LEU A 18 5.44 29.04 -7.85
C LEU A 18 5.94 30.08 -8.84
N GLY A 19 5.58 29.99 -10.13
CA GLY A 19 6.09 30.88 -11.17
C GLY A 19 7.61 30.80 -11.32
N LEU A 20 8.20 29.63 -11.09
CA LEU A 20 9.64 29.45 -11.26
C LEU A 20 9.97 29.32 -12.74
N LEU A 21 11.08 29.95 -13.17
CA LEU A 21 11.58 29.93 -14.55
C LEU A 21 10.70 30.66 -15.58
N THR A 22 9.87 31.62 -15.15
CA THR A 22 8.95 32.39 -16.03
C THR A 22 9.64 33.15 -17.15
N ASP A 23 10.93 33.45 -17.00
CA ASP A 23 11.79 34.11 -18.00
C ASP A 23 12.41 33.15 -19.02
N THR A 24 12.12 31.85 -18.93
CA THR A 24 12.67 30.82 -19.80
C THR A 24 11.68 30.38 -20.90
N PHE A 25 12.19 29.65 -21.89
CA PHE A 25 11.38 29.08 -22.97
C PHE A 25 10.25 28.16 -22.48
N LEU A 26 10.33 27.65 -21.24
CA LEU A 26 9.34 26.74 -20.67
C LEU A 26 7.96 27.39 -20.48
N TRP A 27 7.91 28.72 -20.39
CA TRP A 27 6.70 29.51 -20.19
C TRP A 27 6.23 30.26 -21.44
N ASP A 28 6.97 30.16 -22.55
CA ASP A 28 6.61 30.86 -23.79
C ASP A 28 5.75 29.95 -24.70
N PRO A 29 4.44 30.21 -24.85
CA PRO A 29 3.57 29.42 -25.72
C PRO A 29 3.99 29.49 -27.19
N ASN A 30 4.69 30.55 -27.61
CA ASN A 30 5.18 30.66 -28.99
C ASN A 30 6.19 29.56 -29.32
N VAL A 31 6.88 28.99 -28.33
CA VAL A 31 7.78 27.85 -28.54
C VAL A 31 7.00 26.62 -28.96
N THR A 32 5.86 26.33 -28.33
CA THR A 32 4.96 25.24 -28.73
C THR A 32 4.39 25.47 -30.12
N LEU A 33 3.97 26.71 -30.42
CA LEU A 33 3.36 27.09 -31.69
C LEU A 33 4.30 26.99 -32.90
N ARG A 34 5.63 26.97 -32.68
CA ARG A 34 6.60 26.71 -33.76
C ARG A 34 6.48 25.30 -34.35
N TYR A 35 5.96 24.36 -33.57
CA TYR A 35 5.87 22.94 -33.95
C TYR A 35 4.45 22.53 -34.34
N TYR A 36 3.43 23.19 -33.81
CA TYR A 36 2.02 22.83 -34.00
C TYR A 36 1.15 24.08 -34.13
N ASP A 37 0.26 24.11 -35.12
CA ASP A 37 -0.78 25.14 -35.25
C ASP A 37 -1.99 24.73 -34.41
N LEU A 38 -2.09 25.30 -33.21
CA LEU A 38 -3.13 24.96 -32.23
C LEU A 38 -4.26 26.00 -32.28
N PRO A 39 -5.54 25.57 -32.27
CA PRO A 39 -6.67 26.50 -32.23
C PRO A 39 -6.74 27.22 -30.87
N GLU A 40 -7.51 28.30 -30.78
CA GLU A 40 -7.88 28.89 -29.49
C GLU A 40 -8.80 27.94 -28.70
N PRO A 41 -8.55 27.74 -27.38
CA PRO A 41 -7.51 28.33 -26.52
C PRO A 41 -6.23 27.48 -26.38
N LEU A 42 -6.11 26.34 -27.07
CA LEU A 42 -4.95 25.43 -27.00
C LEU A 42 -3.63 26.14 -27.36
N HIS A 43 -3.67 27.21 -28.15
CA HIS A 43 -2.49 28.03 -28.49
C HIS A 43 -1.77 28.63 -27.28
N LYS A 44 -2.40 28.67 -26.11
CA LYS A 44 -1.80 29.13 -24.84
C LYS A 44 -0.88 28.10 -24.19
N THR A 45 -0.88 26.85 -24.67
CA THR A 45 -0.14 25.74 -24.07
C THR A 45 1.38 25.99 -24.10
N THR A 46 1.99 26.09 -22.93
CA THR A 46 3.44 26.28 -22.78
C THR A 46 4.20 24.96 -22.86
N PRO A 47 5.52 24.96 -23.17
CA PRO A 47 6.32 23.73 -23.12
C PRO A 47 6.31 23.04 -21.74
N LEU A 48 6.24 23.80 -20.65
CA LEU A 48 6.10 23.24 -19.29
C LEU A 48 4.81 22.41 -19.17
N GLU A 49 3.70 22.92 -19.67
CA GLU A 49 2.40 22.22 -19.64
C GLU A 49 2.38 21.00 -20.56
N VAL A 50 3.06 21.05 -21.71
CA VAL A 50 3.28 19.86 -22.54
C VAL A 50 4.00 18.78 -21.72
N LEU A 51 5.07 19.12 -20.99
CA LEU A 51 5.78 18.17 -20.13
C LEU A 51 4.89 17.60 -19.02
N ILE A 52 4.14 18.46 -18.33
CA ILE A 52 3.17 18.05 -17.30
C ILE A 52 2.15 17.07 -17.91
N SER A 53 1.63 17.37 -19.11
CA SER A 53 0.63 16.54 -19.79
C SER A 53 1.14 15.13 -20.13
N ILE A 54 2.42 15.00 -20.49
CA ILE A 54 3.05 13.69 -20.77
C ILE A 54 3.06 12.83 -19.52
N TRP A 55 3.45 13.40 -18.38
CA TRP A 55 3.45 12.68 -17.11
C TRP A 55 2.05 12.38 -16.58
N GLN A 56 1.08 13.27 -16.82
CA GLN A 56 -0.34 13.00 -16.54
C GLN A 56 -0.90 11.88 -17.42
N LEU A 57 -0.53 11.83 -18.71
CA LEU A 57 -0.93 10.75 -19.61
C LEU A 57 -0.32 9.41 -19.17
N TYR A 58 0.94 9.41 -18.75
CA TYR A 58 1.53 8.22 -18.14
C TYR A 58 0.77 7.83 -16.86
N ALA A 59 0.44 8.78 -15.99
CA ALA A 59 -0.32 8.54 -14.77
C ALA A 59 -1.70 7.93 -15.08
N LEU A 60 -2.40 8.42 -16.11
CA LEU A 60 -3.65 7.84 -16.63
C LEU A 60 -3.45 6.38 -16.99
N LEU A 61 -2.52 6.07 -17.89
CA LEU A 61 -2.32 4.72 -18.41
C LEU A 61 -1.87 3.75 -17.31
N SER A 62 -0.85 4.13 -16.55
CA SER A 62 -0.23 3.27 -15.54
C SER A 62 -1.16 3.02 -14.35
N THR A 63 -1.84 4.05 -13.84
CA THR A 63 -2.71 3.95 -12.66
C THR A 63 -3.99 3.20 -12.99
N THR A 64 -4.62 3.51 -14.12
CA THR A 64 -5.82 2.80 -14.60
C THR A 64 -5.51 1.32 -14.83
N THR A 65 -4.41 1.02 -15.52
CA THR A 65 -3.99 -0.36 -15.76
C THR A 65 -3.66 -1.10 -14.46
N SER A 66 -3.01 -0.44 -13.51
CA SER A 66 -2.67 -1.04 -12.21
C SER A 66 -3.91 -1.34 -11.38
N GLY A 67 -4.86 -0.39 -11.31
CA GLY A 67 -6.14 -0.58 -10.64
C GLY A 67 -6.94 -1.73 -11.24
N TRP A 68 -7.03 -1.78 -12.57
CA TRP A 68 -7.70 -2.85 -13.30
C TRP A 68 -7.06 -4.22 -13.07
N LYS A 69 -5.73 -4.32 -13.18
CA LYS A 69 -4.98 -5.56 -12.91
C LYS A 69 -5.20 -6.03 -11.47
N MET A 70 -5.10 -5.13 -10.49
CA MET A 70 -5.31 -5.44 -9.08
C MET A 70 -6.74 -5.93 -8.82
N PHE A 71 -7.76 -5.27 -9.39
CA PHE A 71 -9.15 -5.66 -9.27
C PHE A 71 -9.37 -7.10 -9.75
N TRP A 72 -8.95 -7.41 -10.98
CA TRP A 72 -9.16 -8.73 -11.56
C TRP A 72 -8.33 -9.82 -10.90
N SER A 73 -7.04 -9.61 -10.68
CA SER A 73 -6.20 -10.62 -10.01
C SER A 73 -6.72 -10.95 -8.61
N SER A 74 -7.25 -9.96 -7.90
CA SER A 74 -7.83 -10.14 -6.56
C SER A 74 -9.16 -10.89 -6.58
N ILE A 75 -9.99 -10.72 -7.63
CA ILE A 75 -11.19 -11.56 -7.83
C ILE A 75 -10.78 -13.03 -8.02
N GLY A 76 -9.76 -13.29 -8.85
CA GLY A 76 -9.21 -14.63 -9.06
C GLY A 76 -8.72 -15.25 -7.74
N LYS A 77 -7.90 -14.51 -6.99
CA LYS A 77 -7.39 -14.92 -5.67
C LYS A 77 -8.53 -15.22 -4.68
N TYR A 78 -9.53 -14.33 -4.60
CA TYR A 78 -10.67 -14.50 -3.70
C TYR A 78 -11.46 -15.78 -4.01
N ARG A 79 -11.81 -16.01 -5.28
CA ARG A 79 -12.55 -17.21 -5.71
C ARG A 79 -11.80 -18.49 -5.35
N ARG A 80 -10.51 -18.53 -5.60
CA ARG A 80 -9.64 -19.66 -5.25
C ARG A 80 -9.62 -19.92 -3.74
N VAL A 81 -9.36 -18.88 -2.94
CA VAL A 81 -9.27 -19.00 -1.48
C VAL A 81 -10.61 -19.46 -0.88
N VAL A 82 -11.74 -18.91 -1.34
CA VAL A 82 -13.07 -19.34 -0.90
C VAL A 82 -13.34 -20.79 -1.27
N ARG A 83 -12.97 -21.23 -2.48
CA ARG A 83 -13.10 -22.65 -2.87
C ARG A 83 -12.29 -23.56 -1.94
N LEU A 84 -11.04 -23.21 -1.65
CA LEU A 84 -10.18 -23.98 -0.73
C LEU A 84 -10.78 -24.05 0.69
N LEU A 85 -11.29 -22.93 1.20
CA LEU A 85 -11.98 -22.89 2.50
C LEU A 85 -13.22 -23.78 2.53
N THR A 86 -14.07 -23.70 1.50
CA THR A 86 -15.29 -24.53 1.41
C THR A 86 -14.96 -26.02 1.37
N LYS A 87 -13.96 -26.43 0.57
CA LYS A 87 -13.50 -27.83 0.51
C LYS A 87 -12.95 -28.32 1.84
N ARG A 88 -12.27 -27.46 2.59
CA ARG A 88 -11.75 -27.82 3.92
C ARG A 88 -12.87 -27.91 4.95
N ALA A 89 -13.83 -27.01 4.91
CA ALA A 89 -14.99 -27.04 5.80
C ALA A 89 -15.80 -28.35 5.67
N SER A 90 -15.83 -28.98 4.49
CA SER A 90 -16.55 -30.24 4.28
C SER A 90 -15.77 -31.51 4.70
N ASN A 91 -14.44 -31.43 4.86
CA ASN A 91 -13.58 -32.63 4.93
C ASN A 91 -12.87 -32.84 6.29
N VAL A 92 -13.00 -31.94 7.26
CA VAL A 92 -12.20 -32.00 8.50
C VAL A 92 -12.95 -32.68 9.65
N ILE A 93 -12.46 -33.86 10.05
CA ILE A 93 -12.94 -34.62 11.23
C ILE A 93 -12.11 -34.26 12.49
N ALA A 94 -10.85 -33.84 12.34
CA ALA A 94 -9.99 -33.34 13.41
C ALA A 94 -8.96 -32.32 12.88
N PHE A 95 -8.79 -31.18 13.55
CA PHE A 95 -7.85 -30.13 13.15
C PHE A 95 -6.46 -30.39 13.72
N SER A 96 -5.45 -30.57 12.86
CA SER A 96 -4.05 -30.50 13.29
C SER A 96 -3.62 -29.04 13.51
N PRO A 97 -2.53 -28.78 14.25
CA PRO A 97 -1.98 -27.42 14.36
C PRO A 97 -1.67 -26.79 12.99
N ALA A 98 -1.21 -27.59 12.02
CA ALA A 98 -0.99 -27.14 10.65
C ALA A 98 -2.31 -26.74 9.96
N ASP A 99 -3.38 -27.51 10.14
CA ASP A 99 -4.70 -27.16 9.58
C ASP A 99 -5.18 -25.79 10.09
N ARG A 100 -4.99 -25.51 11.39
CA ARG A 100 -5.36 -24.23 11.99
C ARG A 100 -4.64 -23.03 11.34
N PHE A 101 -3.34 -23.17 11.06
CA PHE A 101 -2.58 -22.11 10.39
C PHE A 101 -2.95 -21.94 8.92
N ILE A 102 -3.23 -23.05 8.22
CA ILE A 102 -3.75 -23.03 6.85
C ILE A 102 -5.07 -22.26 6.82
N ASP A 103 -6.02 -22.58 7.70
CA ASP A 103 -7.32 -21.89 7.73
C ASP A 103 -7.20 -20.42 8.12
N ALA A 104 -6.35 -20.10 9.11
CA ALA A 104 -6.05 -18.72 9.47
C ALA A 104 -5.43 -17.93 8.30
N SER A 105 -4.51 -18.55 7.54
CA SER A 105 -3.89 -17.96 6.36
C SER A 105 -4.90 -17.75 5.24
N LEU A 106 -5.73 -18.74 4.93
CA LEU A 106 -6.79 -18.61 3.92
C LEU A 106 -7.79 -17.51 4.29
N ILE A 107 -8.21 -17.40 5.55
CA ILE A 107 -9.12 -16.33 5.99
C ILE A 107 -8.44 -14.96 5.86
N LYS A 108 -7.17 -14.84 6.24
CA LYS A 108 -6.37 -13.62 6.06
C LYS A 108 -6.29 -13.22 4.58
N GLU A 109 -5.99 -14.18 3.71
CA GLU A 109 -5.89 -13.95 2.26
C GLU A 109 -7.23 -13.62 1.60
N ALA A 110 -8.34 -14.20 2.07
CA ALA A 110 -9.67 -13.84 1.60
C ALA A 110 -10.00 -12.37 1.91
N LYS A 111 -9.71 -11.93 3.14
CA LYS A 111 -9.89 -10.53 3.57
C LYS A 111 -9.00 -9.58 2.77
N PHE A 112 -7.74 -9.97 2.56
CA PHE A 112 -6.79 -9.20 1.78
C PHE A 112 -7.22 -9.08 0.30
N ALA A 113 -7.70 -10.17 -0.30
CA ALA A 113 -8.22 -10.17 -1.66
C ALA A 113 -9.46 -9.26 -1.81
N LEU A 114 -10.44 -9.36 -0.90
CA LEU A 114 -11.62 -8.48 -0.91
C LEU A 114 -11.24 -7.01 -0.81
N ARG A 115 -10.32 -6.69 0.10
CA ARG A 115 -9.77 -5.34 0.22
C ARG A 115 -9.09 -4.88 -1.08
N SER A 116 -8.29 -5.74 -1.69
CA SER A 116 -7.55 -5.42 -2.92
C SER A 116 -8.47 -5.23 -4.13
N ILE A 117 -9.61 -5.93 -4.19
CA ILE A 117 -10.67 -5.66 -5.19
C ILE A 117 -11.14 -4.21 -5.04
N TYR A 118 -11.47 -3.81 -3.82
CA TYR A 118 -12.00 -2.49 -3.56
C TYR A 118 -10.95 -1.37 -3.76
N ILE A 119 -9.70 -1.59 -3.32
CA ILE A 119 -8.58 -0.68 -3.63
C ILE A 119 -8.38 -0.57 -5.13
N GLY A 120 -8.34 -1.70 -5.86
CA GLY A 120 -8.16 -1.73 -7.31
C GLY A 120 -9.21 -0.93 -8.05
N LEU A 121 -10.48 -0.99 -7.61
CA LEU A 121 -11.57 -0.20 -8.18
C LEU A 121 -11.38 1.31 -7.96
N ASN A 122 -11.01 1.73 -6.74
CA ASN A 122 -10.73 3.15 -6.45
C ASN A 122 -9.53 3.67 -7.25
N VAL A 123 -8.45 2.89 -7.32
CA VAL A 123 -7.24 3.23 -8.11
C VAL A 123 -7.58 3.32 -9.60
N PHE A 124 -8.46 2.48 -10.12
CA PHE A 124 -8.93 2.57 -11.51
C PHE A 124 -9.60 3.91 -11.78
N PHE A 125 -10.56 4.31 -10.95
CA PHE A 125 -11.26 5.59 -11.13
C PHE A 125 -10.34 6.81 -10.93
N ILE A 126 -9.43 6.76 -9.96
CA ILE A 126 -8.36 7.77 -9.81
C ILE A 126 -7.53 7.87 -11.08
N GLY A 127 -7.13 6.72 -11.64
CA GLY A 127 -6.42 6.64 -12.90
C GLY A 127 -7.17 7.34 -14.04
N THR A 128 -8.47 7.06 -14.19
CA THR A 128 -9.28 7.67 -15.26
C THR A 128 -9.42 9.19 -15.14
N GLY A 129 -9.40 9.73 -13.92
CA GLY A 129 -9.46 11.19 -13.69
C GLY A 129 -8.30 11.95 -14.32
N PHE A 130 -7.12 11.32 -14.47
CA PHE A 130 -5.98 11.92 -15.16
C PHE A 130 -6.25 12.24 -16.64
N PHE A 131 -7.27 11.67 -17.27
CA PHE A 131 -7.69 12.07 -18.61
C PHE A 131 -8.05 13.56 -18.68
N TRP A 132 -8.84 14.05 -17.71
CA TRP A 132 -9.22 15.47 -17.65
C TRP A 132 -8.04 16.35 -17.24
N LEU A 133 -7.16 15.87 -16.36
CA LEU A 133 -5.94 16.61 -16.01
C LEU A 133 -5.01 16.76 -17.22
N THR A 134 -4.82 15.71 -18.03
CA THR A 134 -4.11 15.80 -19.30
C THR A 134 -4.77 16.81 -20.22
N GLY A 135 -6.09 16.75 -20.39
CA GLY A 135 -6.83 17.74 -21.18
C GLY A 135 -6.68 19.17 -20.66
N ASN A 136 -6.64 19.35 -19.34
CA ASN A 136 -6.47 20.65 -18.69
C ASN A 136 -5.11 21.27 -19.00
N SER A 137 -4.03 20.47 -19.01
CA SER A 137 -2.69 20.95 -19.40
C SER A 137 -2.61 21.42 -20.85
N TRP A 138 -3.56 21.05 -21.71
CA TRP A 138 -3.68 21.54 -23.08
C TRP A 138 -4.76 22.63 -23.22
N HIS A 139 -5.29 23.17 -22.11
CA HIS A 139 -6.42 24.10 -22.11
C HIS A 139 -7.71 23.56 -22.78
N VAL A 140 -7.83 22.24 -22.97
CA VAL A 140 -9.03 21.64 -23.58
C VAL A 140 -10.26 21.81 -22.69
N THR A 141 -10.06 21.94 -21.38
CA THR A 141 -11.10 22.21 -20.37
C THR A 141 -11.67 23.63 -20.42
N GLU A 142 -10.97 24.58 -21.06
CA GLU A 142 -11.53 25.89 -21.41
C GLU A 142 -12.55 25.77 -22.56
N THR A 143 -12.57 24.63 -23.27
CA THR A 143 -13.56 24.31 -24.29
C THR A 143 -14.64 23.37 -23.76
N SER A 144 -15.71 23.16 -24.53
CA SER A 144 -16.74 22.17 -24.20
C SER A 144 -16.46 20.75 -24.73
N TRP A 145 -15.30 20.49 -25.36
CA TRP A 145 -15.05 19.23 -26.08
C TRP A 145 -15.07 17.98 -25.19
N ILE A 146 -14.63 18.12 -23.94
CA ILE A 146 -14.61 17.04 -22.94
C ILE A 146 -15.48 17.36 -21.72
N GLY A 147 -16.46 18.24 -21.89
CA GLY A 147 -17.35 18.73 -20.83
C GLY A 147 -16.81 19.94 -20.03
N GLY A 148 -15.66 20.48 -20.43
CA GLY A 148 -15.06 21.70 -19.88
C GLY A 148 -14.63 21.61 -18.41
N LEU A 149 -14.50 22.78 -17.77
CA LEU A 149 -14.18 22.91 -16.36
C LEU A 149 -15.13 22.09 -15.43
N PRO A 150 -16.46 22.06 -15.64
CA PRO A 150 -17.34 21.23 -14.81
C PRO A 150 -16.96 19.75 -14.82
N ALA A 151 -16.59 19.20 -15.98
CA ALA A 151 -16.19 17.80 -16.08
C ALA A 151 -14.84 17.54 -15.40
N LEU A 152 -13.90 18.49 -15.46
CA LEU A 152 -12.65 18.42 -14.69
C LEU A 152 -12.92 18.39 -13.18
N ILE A 153 -13.76 19.29 -12.67
CA ILE A 153 -14.09 19.34 -11.24
C ILE A 153 -14.81 18.07 -10.80
N GLN A 154 -15.69 17.52 -11.62
CA GLN A 154 -16.33 16.23 -11.35
C GLN A 154 -15.32 15.08 -11.33
N ALA A 155 -14.35 15.07 -12.25
CA ALA A 155 -13.29 14.07 -12.26
C ALA A 155 -12.44 14.17 -10.98
N LEU A 156 -12.04 15.38 -10.57
CA LEU A 156 -11.34 15.62 -9.29
C LEU A 156 -12.18 15.18 -8.10
N THR A 157 -13.48 15.48 -8.10
CA THR A 157 -14.41 15.04 -7.04
C THR A 157 -14.43 13.52 -6.93
N VAL A 158 -14.49 12.79 -8.06
CA VAL A 158 -14.43 11.32 -8.06
C VAL A 158 -13.08 10.82 -7.55
N MET A 159 -11.97 11.45 -7.95
CA MET A 159 -10.63 11.12 -7.44
C MET A 159 -10.58 11.26 -5.91
N GLU A 160 -11.05 12.37 -5.37
CA GLU A 160 -11.08 12.62 -3.92
C GLU A 160 -11.98 11.64 -3.18
N LEU A 161 -13.19 11.36 -3.70
CA LEU A 161 -14.08 10.35 -3.11
C LEU A 161 -13.43 8.95 -3.10
N CYS A 162 -12.66 8.62 -4.13
CA CYS A 162 -11.90 7.37 -4.19
C CYS A 162 -10.68 7.36 -3.26
N LEU A 163 -10.13 8.52 -2.88
CA LEU A 163 -9.03 8.63 -1.92
C LEU A 163 -9.49 8.39 -0.48
N ILE A 164 -10.71 8.78 -0.11
CA ILE A 164 -11.28 8.56 1.25
C ILE A 164 -11.10 7.11 1.74
N PRO A 165 -11.57 6.07 1.02
CA PRO A 165 -11.37 4.69 1.47
C PRO A 165 -9.90 4.29 1.50
N LEU A 166 -9.06 4.83 0.61
CA LEU A 166 -7.62 4.54 0.61
C LEU A 166 -6.95 5.09 1.86
N LEU A 167 -7.26 6.33 2.26
CA LEU A 167 -6.79 6.93 3.51
C LEU A 167 -7.22 6.11 4.73
N TRP A 168 -8.46 5.63 4.75
CA TRP A 168 -8.94 4.74 5.80
C TRP A 168 -8.11 3.44 5.89
N PHE A 169 -7.78 2.84 4.75
CA PHE A 169 -6.94 1.64 4.71
C PHE A 169 -5.50 1.91 5.13
N MET A 170 -4.93 3.06 4.79
CA MET A 170 -3.58 3.46 5.25
C MET A 170 -3.53 3.63 6.77
N TRP A 171 -4.57 4.23 7.36
CA TRP A 171 -4.73 4.30 8.81
C TRP A 171 -4.80 2.91 9.43
N LYS A 172 -5.64 2.03 8.87
CA LYS A 172 -5.78 0.66 9.35
C LYS A 172 -4.47 -0.13 9.26
N ASP A 173 -3.72 0.01 8.16
CA ASP A 173 -2.42 -0.64 7.98
C ASP A 173 -1.41 -0.19 9.02
N THR A 174 -1.37 1.11 9.30
CA THR A 174 -0.51 1.68 10.33
C THR A 174 -0.74 0.99 11.68
N LEU A 175 -2.00 0.89 12.10
CA LEU A 175 -2.37 0.23 13.35
C LEU A 175 -2.04 -1.27 13.33
N GLU A 176 -2.35 -1.97 12.23
CA GLU A 176 -2.07 -3.40 12.09
C GLU A 176 -0.56 -3.70 12.16
N GLN A 177 0.30 -2.83 11.61
CA GLN A 177 1.76 -2.96 11.68
C GLN A 177 2.27 -2.78 13.11
N TRP A 178 1.76 -1.79 13.85
CA TRP A 178 2.13 -1.60 15.25
C TRP A 178 1.66 -2.76 16.14
N ASP A 179 0.43 -3.23 15.97
CA ASP A 179 -0.09 -4.39 16.69
C ASP A 179 0.69 -5.67 16.36
N LYS A 180 1.08 -5.85 15.10
CA LYS A 180 1.96 -6.95 14.68
C LYS A 180 3.32 -6.85 15.35
N ALA A 181 3.94 -5.67 15.38
CA ALA A 181 5.22 -5.46 16.05
C ALA A 181 5.15 -5.73 17.56
N ASN A 182 4.11 -5.24 18.24
CA ASN A 182 3.91 -5.46 19.68
C ASN A 182 3.72 -6.96 19.99
N ARG A 183 2.95 -7.68 19.18
CA ARG A 183 2.79 -9.14 19.34
C ARG A 183 4.10 -9.90 19.16
N MET A 184 4.92 -9.50 18.19
CA MET A 184 6.24 -10.11 17.97
C MET A 184 7.20 -9.84 19.14
N GLU A 185 7.21 -8.61 19.66
CA GLU A 185 8.04 -8.22 20.79
C GLU A 185 7.64 -8.94 22.08
N ASN A 186 6.34 -8.99 22.38
CA ASN A 186 5.81 -9.74 23.53
C ASN A 186 6.15 -11.22 23.42
N LEU A 187 5.91 -11.83 22.25
CA LEU A 187 6.26 -13.23 22.00
C LEU A 187 7.75 -13.50 22.19
N ALA A 188 8.61 -12.59 21.71
CA ALA A 188 10.05 -12.74 21.88
C ALA A 188 10.47 -12.65 23.35
N HIS A 189 9.89 -11.72 24.11
CA HIS A 189 10.13 -11.62 25.55
C HIS A 189 9.66 -12.87 26.30
N ASP A 190 8.48 -13.38 25.97
CA ASP A 190 7.96 -14.63 26.53
C ASP A 190 8.92 -15.79 26.22
N MET A 191 9.44 -15.89 24.99
CA MET A 191 10.42 -16.93 24.61
C MET A 191 11.74 -16.81 25.39
N MET A 192 12.15 -15.60 25.76
CA MET A 192 13.38 -15.34 26.53
C MET A 192 13.21 -15.59 28.03
N GLN A 193 12.05 -15.26 28.59
CA GLN A 193 11.75 -15.33 30.02
C GLN A 193 11.15 -16.66 30.45
N SER A 194 10.59 -17.42 29.50
CA SER A 194 9.96 -18.69 29.78
C SER A 194 10.97 -19.72 30.30
N ASP A 195 10.92 -19.99 31.61
CA ASP A 195 11.45 -21.21 32.23
C ASP A 195 10.68 -22.47 31.77
N LYS A 196 9.56 -22.31 31.03
CA LYS A 196 8.88 -23.44 30.41
C LYS A 196 9.83 -24.04 29.38
N THR A 197 10.22 -25.28 29.65
CA THR A 197 10.93 -26.15 28.71
C THR A 197 10.06 -26.58 27.53
N VAL A 198 8.78 -26.17 27.50
CA VAL A 198 7.81 -26.54 26.48
C VAL A 198 7.01 -25.32 26.04
N TRP A 199 7.24 -24.91 24.79
CA TRP A 199 6.35 -24.02 24.06
C TRP A 199 5.31 -24.85 23.32
N SER A 200 4.05 -24.44 23.37
CA SER A 200 3.02 -25.06 22.55
C SER A 200 2.96 -24.34 21.21
N VAL A 201 2.75 -25.09 20.12
CA VAL A 201 2.42 -24.51 18.82
C VAL A 201 1.14 -23.65 18.90
N GLU A 202 0.32 -23.88 19.92
CA GLU A 202 -0.91 -23.15 20.15
C GLU A 202 -0.68 -21.67 20.47
N ASP A 203 0.44 -21.37 21.12
CA ASP A 203 0.87 -20.02 21.50
C ASP A 203 1.41 -19.20 20.32
N LEU A 204 1.75 -19.86 19.20
CA LEU A 204 2.25 -19.20 17.99
C LEU A 204 1.08 -18.62 17.17
N GLY A 205 1.01 -17.30 17.09
CA GLY A 205 0.14 -16.61 16.13
C GLY A 205 0.64 -16.76 14.68
N LEU A 206 -0.28 -16.66 13.71
CA LEU A 206 0.02 -16.77 12.27
C LEU A 206 1.16 -15.82 11.84
N SER A 207 1.11 -14.55 12.25
CA SER A 207 2.11 -13.54 11.86
C SER A 207 3.51 -13.86 12.37
N SER A 208 3.61 -14.45 13.56
CA SER A 208 4.88 -14.85 14.15
C SER A 208 5.43 -16.09 13.46
N MET A 209 4.56 -17.04 13.12
CA MET A 209 4.93 -18.23 12.35
C MET A 209 5.45 -17.86 10.95
N GLU A 210 4.73 -17.01 10.20
CA GLU A 210 5.16 -16.52 8.89
C GLU A 210 6.55 -15.87 8.95
N THR A 211 6.83 -15.13 10.03
CA THR A 211 8.10 -14.43 10.21
C THR A 211 9.25 -15.37 10.57
N LEU A 212 9.01 -16.33 11.46
CA LEU A 212 10.03 -17.27 11.94
C LEU A 212 10.40 -18.33 10.89
N THR A 213 9.42 -18.77 10.12
CA THR A 213 9.57 -19.92 9.20
C THR A 213 9.74 -19.49 7.74
N LEU A 214 9.50 -18.21 7.43
CA LEU A 214 9.42 -17.69 6.06
C LEU A 214 8.43 -18.50 5.21
N TRP A 215 7.36 -19.00 5.85
CA TRP A 215 6.35 -19.79 5.19
C TRP A 215 5.58 -18.94 4.17
N LEU A 216 5.76 -19.29 2.90
CA LEU A 216 5.01 -18.73 1.77
C LEU A 216 4.08 -19.81 1.22
N PRO A 217 2.76 -19.69 1.41
CA PRO A 217 1.82 -20.68 0.93
C PRO A 217 1.61 -20.58 -0.58
N PHE A 218 1.31 -21.69 -1.25
CA PHE A 218 1.09 -21.68 -2.70
C PHE A 218 -0.12 -20.82 -3.14
N TRP A 219 -1.05 -20.50 -2.22
CA TRP A 219 -2.19 -19.60 -2.48
C TRP A 219 -1.88 -18.11 -2.38
N ASP A 220 -0.66 -17.75 -2.03
CA ASP A 220 -0.22 -16.36 -2.11
C ASP A 220 0.11 -15.95 -3.56
N ALA A 221 0.56 -16.90 -4.39
CA ALA A 221 0.85 -16.64 -5.80
C ALA A 221 -0.40 -16.14 -6.54
N GLY A 222 -0.26 -14.98 -7.19
CA GLY A 222 -1.33 -14.37 -7.99
C GLY A 222 -1.76 -15.29 -9.12
N VAL A 223 -3.02 -15.69 -9.11
CA VAL A 223 -3.62 -16.54 -10.15
C VAL A 223 -4.34 -15.64 -11.13
N GLY A 224 -4.13 -15.87 -12.43
CA GLY A 224 -4.91 -15.18 -13.45
C GLY A 224 -6.40 -15.51 -13.29
N VAL A 225 -7.29 -14.56 -13.55
CA VAL A 225 -8.76 -14.79 -13.50
C VAL A 225 -9.19 -15.95 -14.39
N LEU A 226 -8.45 -16.16 -15.47
CA LEU A 226 -8.71 -17.16 -16.51
C LEU A 226 -7.89 -18.43 -16.34
N GLU A 227 -7.06 -18.54 -15.31
CA GLU A 227 -6.20 -19.71 -15.14
C GLU A 227 -7.07 -20.90 -14.71
N PRO A 228 -7.20 -21.94 -15.55
CA PRO A 228 -8.06 -23.07 -15.24
C PRO A 228 -7.50 -23.78 -14.01
N CYS A 229 -8.32 -23.84 -12.95
CA CYS A 229 -7.96 -24.56 -11.74
C CYS A 229 -8.32 -26.03 -11.90
N ASP A 230 -7.31 -26.88 -12.03
CA ASP A 230 -7.48 -28.32 -11.84
C ASP A 230 -7.62 -28.60 -10.33
N GLU A 231 -8.81 -29.04 -9.93
CA GLU A 231 -9.12 -29.37 -8.55
C GLU A 231 -8.18 -30.45 -7.98
N ILE A 232 -7.79 -31.42 -8.81
CA ILE A 232 -6.87 -32.50 -8.42
C ILE A 232 -5.49 -31.92 -8.11
N HIS A 233 -5.08 -30.91 -8.87
CA HIS A 233 -3.82 -30.22 -8.65
C HIS A 233 -3.85 -29.43 -7.33
N GLU A 234 -4.92 -28.69 -7.05
CA GLU A 234 -5.05 -27.93 -5.80
C GLU A 234 -5.02 -28.84 -4.56
N GLU A 235 -5.67 -30.00 -4.61
CA GLU A 235 -5.66 -30.96 -3.50
C GLU A 235 -4.25 -31.50 -3.22
N LYS A 236 -3.49 -31.82 -4.27
CA LYS A 236 -2.08 -32.22 -4.15
C LYS A 236 -1.24 -31.10 -3.53
N LEU A 237 -1.44 -29.86 -3.96
CA LEU A 237 -0.73 -28.70 -3.41
C LEU A 237 -1.10 -28.44 -1.95
N MET A 238 -2.37 -28.57 -1.57
CA MET A 238 -2.83 -28.45 -0.18
C MET A 238 -2.21 -29.52 0.72
N ALA A 239 -2.15 -30.78 0.26
CA ALA A 239 -1.51 -31.87 1.00
C ALA A 239 0.00 -31.62 1.18
N ALA A 240 0.67 -31.17 0.12
CA ALA A 240 2.08 -30.80 0.17
C ALA A 240 2.33 -29.62 1.13
N GLU A 241 1.46 -28.61 1.12
CA GLU A 241 1.55 -27.46 2.03
C GLU A 241 1.36 -27.87 3.50
N LYS A 242 0.41 -28.78 3.77
CA LYS A 242 0.20 -29.35 5.10
C LYS A 242 1.43 -30.11 5.58
N ALA A 243 2.04 -30.94 4.73
CA ALA A 243 3.26 -31.67 5.07
C ALA A 243 4.43 -30.72 5.35
N LYS A 244 4.63 -29.71 4.49
CA LYS A 244 5.64 -28.66 4.67
C LYS A 244 5.45 -27.91 5.98
N LEU A 245 4.23 -27.49 6.28
CA LEU A 245 3.93 -26.76 7.51
C LEU A 245 4.10 -27.63 8.76
N THR A 246 3.74 -28.91 8.68
CA THR A 246 3.99 -29.86 9.77
C THR A 246 5.49 -29.99 10.08
N ALA A 247 6.33 -30.07 9.05
CA ALA A 247 7.79 -30.11 9.21
C ALA A 247 8.35 -28.79 9.79
N LEU A 248 7.80 -27.64 9.38
CA LEU A 248 8.20 -26.33 9.93
C LEU A 248 7.81 -26.14 11.40
N LEU A 249 6.76 -26.82 11.87
CA LEU A 249 6.27 -26.76 13.25
C LEU A 249 6.94 -27.78 14.17
N GLU A 250 7.63 -28.78 13.63
CA GLU A 250 8.31 -29.83 14.41
C GLU A 250 9.35 -29.26 15.40
N PRO A 251 10.20 -28.28 15.05
CA PRO A 251 11.17 -27.70 15.99
C PRO A 251 10.54 -26.99 17.20
N PHE A 252 9.27 -26.58 17.07
CA PHE A 252 8.50 -25.92 18.12
C PHE A 252 7.64 -26.91 18.92
N SER A 253 7.51 -28.15 18.45
CA SER A 253 6.71 -29.20 19.08
C SER A 253 7.61 -30.05 19.97
N VAL A 254 7.52 -29.90 21.30
CA VAL A 254 8.29 -30.76 22.20
C VAL A 254 7.73 -32.18 22.13
N LYS A 255 8.51 -33.11 21.57
CA LYS A 255 8.30 -34.54 21.85
C LYS A 255 8.73 -34.78 23.28
N GLN A 256 7.78 -35.02 24.18
CA GLN A 256 8.08 -35.57 25.51
C GLN A 256 8.54 -37.03 25.35
N GLU A 257 9.72 -37.25 24.75
CA GLU A 257 10.33 -38.56 24.79
C GLU A 257 10.95 -38.77 26.16
N LYS A 258 10.76 -39.99 26.69
CA LYS A 258 11.28 -40.44 27.99
C LYS A 258 12.79 -40.69 27.87
N THR A 259 13.56 -39.66 27.54
CA THR A 259 15.01 -39.76 27.37
C THR A 259 15.70 -39.71 28.73
N LYS A 260 16.81 -40.45 28.88
CA LYS A 260 17.57 -40.59 30.14
C LYS A 260 18.05 -39.22 30.65
N SER A 261 18.21 -39.07 31.97
CA SER A 261 18.40 -37.78 32.67
C SER A 261 19.61 -36.94 32.22
N LYS A 262 20.65 -37.56 31.64
CA LYS A 262 21.86 -36.85 31.20
C LYS A 262 21.68 -36.20 29.83
N ASP A 263 20.97 -36.86 28.92
CA ASP A 263 20.70 -36.35 27.56
C ASP A 263 19.68 -35.21 27.60
N LYS A 264 18.74 -35.27 28.55
CA LYS A 264 17.71 -34.24 28.79
C LYS A 264 18.30 -32.85 29.09
N LYS A 265 19.47 -32.76 29.74
CA LYS A 265 20.11 -31.48 30.07
C LYS A 265 20.76 -30.83 28.84
N VAL A 266 21.37 -31.63 27.96
CA VAL A 266 22.00 -31.14 26.72
C VAL A 266 20.91 -30.71 25.73
N GLU A 267 19.87 -31.53 25.55
CA GLU A 267 18.74 -31.23 24.67
C GLU A 267 17.99 -29.97 25.12
N SER A 268 17.77 -29.81 26.43
CA SER A 268 17.16 -28.59 26.99
C SER A 268 18.03 -27.34 26.79
N SER A 269 19.35 -27.45 26.83
CA SER A 269 20.26 -26.32 26.58
C SER A 269 20.25 -25.90 25.11
N MET A 270 20.32 -26.86 24.19
CA MET A 270 20.25 -26.58 22.75
C MET A 270 18.89 -26.02 22.34
N HIS A 271 17.80 -26.54 22.92
CA HIS A 271 16.46 -26.01 22.68
C HIS A 271 16.34 -24.57 23.18
N GLN A 272 16.85 -24.26 24.37
CA GLN A 272 16.84 -22.90 24.91
C GLN A 272 17.69 -21.92 24.08
N GLU A 273 18.84 -22.36 23.57
CA GLU A 273 19.65 -21.55 22.65
C GLU A 273 18.92 -21.29 21.33
N THR A 274 18.23 -22.29 20.79
CA THR A 274 17.39 -22.15 19.59
C THR A 274 16.26 -21.16 19.82
N LEU A 275 15.54 -21.26 20.94
CA LEU A 275 14.47 -20.32 21.30
C LEU A 275 15.00 -18.89 21.49
N ARG A 276 16.16 -18.71 22.11
CA ARG A 276 16.81 -17.39 22.26
C ARG A 276 17.20 -16.80 20.91
N SER A 277 17.75 -17.62 20.01
CA SER A 277 18.06 -17.21 18.64
C SER A 277 16.79 -16.75 17.89
N LYS A 278 15.72 -17.54 17.96
CA LYS A 278 14.41 -17.18 17.37
C LYS A 278 13.75 -15.95 18.01
N ALA A 279 13.89 -15.77 19.31
CA ALA A 279 13.44 -14.57 19.99
C ALA A 279 14.21 -13.32 19.51
N GLN A 280 15.52 -13.43 19.29
CA GLN A 280 16.31 -12.34 18.72
C GLN A 280 15.91 -12.01 17.28
N GLU A 281 15.62 -13.03 16.46
CA GLU A 281 15.06 -12.84 15.11
C GLU A 281 13.72 -12.09 15.16
N LEU A 282 12.81 -12.47 16.08
CA LEU A 282 11.53 -11.79 16.29
C LEU A 282 11.69 -10.36 16.77
N LEU A 283 12.61 -10.08 17.70
CA LEU A 283 12.90 -8.71 18.13
C LEU A 283 13.41 -7.86 16.96
N GLY A 284 14.28 -8.42 16.11
CA GLY A 284 14.73 -7.77 14.89
C GLY A 284 13.57 -7.45 13.94
N ALA A 285 12.72 -8.46 13.66
CA ALA A 285 11.56 -8.31 12.79
C ALA A 285 10.51 -7.33 13.36
N SER A 286 10.29 -7.32 14.68
CA SER A 286 9.37 -6.40 15.35
C SER A 286 9.78 -4.94 15.15
N ARG A 287 11.08 -4.64 15.25
CA ARG A 287 11.62 -3.29 15.02
C ARG A 287 11.41 -2.84 13.59
N VAL A 288 11.74 -3.70 12.62
CA VAL A 288 11.53 -3.39 11.19
C VAL A 288 10.04 -3.17 10.90
N THR A 289 9.16 -4.02 11.45
CA THR A 289 7.70 -3.91 11.32
C THR A 289 7.18 -2.59 11.92
N ARG A 290 7.68 -2.20 13.11
CA ARG A 290 7.32 -0.94 13.78
C ARG A 290 7.72 0.28 12.95
N TRP A 291 8.92 0.26 12.37
CA TRP A 291 9.37 1.30 11.43
C TRP A 291 8.55 1.32 10.14
N GLY A 292 8.10 0.15 9.66
CA GLY A 292 7.10 0.06 8.61
C GLY A 292 5.82 0.83 8.98
N GLY A 293 5.28 0.61 10.17
CA GLY A 293 4.11 1.35 10.67
C GLY A 293 4.33 2.87 10.75
N TYR A 294 5.48 3.34 11.22
CA TYR A 294 5.78 4.79 11.22
C TYR A 294 5.82 5.38 9.82
N ARG A 295 6.39 4.65 8.85
CA ARG A 295 6.41 5.09 7.45
C ARG A 295 4.99 5.18 6.87
N GLU A 296 4.15 4.18 7.09
CA GLU A 296 2.75 4.21 6.65
C GLU A 296 1.97 5.38 7.28
N PHE A 297 2.25 5.71 8.54
CA PHE A 297 1.67 6.88 9.20
C PHE A 297 2.10 8.21 8.55
N VAL A 298 3.38 8.33 8.19
CA VAL A 298 3.86 9.51 7.45
C VAL A 298 3.18 9.60 6.08
N TYR A 299 3.02 8.49 5.37
CA TYR A 299 2.27 8.48 4.10
C TYR A 299 0.82 8.89 4.29
N LEU A 300 0.17 8.45 5.37
CA LEU A 300 -1.20 8.87 5.68
C LEU A 300 -1.28 10.38 5.86
N ILE A 301 -0.38 11.00 6.62
CA ILE A 301 -0.37 12.44 6.84
C ILE A 301 -0.20 13.18 5.51
N ILE A 302 0.78 12.76 4.71
CA ILE A 302 1.06 13.41 3.41
C ILE A 302 -0.16 13.30 2.48
N ASN A 303 -0.76 12.12 2.36
CA ASN A 303 -1.93 11.92 1.51
C ASN A 303 -3.18 12.62 2.05
N ALA A 304 -3.34 12.75 3.38
CA ALA A 304 -4.43 13.51 3.97
C ALA A 304 -4.31 15.02 3.71
N LEU A 305 -3.08 15.55 3.77
CA LEU A 305 -2.81 16.95 3.41
C LEU A 305 -3.00 17.19 1.91
N ALA A 306 -2.59 16.24 1.06
CA ALA A 306 -2.80 16.34 -0.38
C ALA A 306 -4.30 16.30 -0.74
N PHE A 307 -5.04 15.35 -0.16
CA PHE A 307 -6.50 15.25 -0.25
C PHE A 307 -7.16 16.59 0.14
N TYR A 308 -6.77 17.16 1.27
CA TYR A 308 -7.30 18.45 1.71
C TYR A 308 -6.98 19.56 0.71
N GLY A 309 -5.77 19.60 0.16
CA GLY A 309 -5.35 20.57 -0.85
C GLY A 309 -6.26 20.61 -2.07
N TYR A 310 -6.51 19.46 -2.71
CA TYR A 310 -7.39 19.40 -3.88
C TYR A 310 -8.88 19.52 -3.53
N LEU A 311 -9.29 19.07 -2.33
CA LEU A 311 -10.65 19.28 -1.84
C LEU A 311 -11.00 20.77 -1.78
N VAL A 312 -10.04 21.62 -1.38
CA VAL A 312 -10.25 23.07 -1.30
C VAL A 312 -10.64 23.65 -2.67
N GLY A 313 -9.93 23.30 -3.76
CA GLY A 313 -10.27 23.78 -5.11
C GLY A 313 -11.67 23.33 -5.57
N ILE A 314 -12.07 22.10 -5.24
CA ILE A 314 -13.43 21.60 -5.51
C ILE A 314 -14.47 22.43 -4.73
N VAL A 315 -14.22 22.71 -3.46
CA VAL A 315 -15.13 23.50 -2.61
C VAL A 315 -15.24 24.93 -3.13
N VAL A 316 -14.12 25.58 -3.46
CA VAL A 316 -14.11 26.93 -4.04
C VAL A 316 -14.94 26.98 -5.32
N TYR A 317 -14.84 25.98 -6.19
CA TYR A 317 -15.65 25.90 -7.41
C TYR A 317 -17.17 25.88 -7.14
N TYR A 318 -17.63 25.10 -6.14
CA TYR A 318 -19.06 25.01 -5.83
C TYR A 318 -19.58 26.14 -4.93
N TRP A 319 -18.69 26.87 -4.27
CA TRP A 319 -18.99 28.03 -3.43
C TRP A 319 -18.22 29.27 -3.90
N ASP A 320 -18.41 29.62 -5.17
CA ASP A 320 -17.75 30.74 -5.83
C ASP A 320 -18.08 32.11 -5.20
N ASP A 321 -19.32 32.28 -4.71
CA ASP A 321 -19.77 33.50 -4.03
C ASP A 321 -19.38 33.49 -2.53
N GLU A 322 -18.23 34.10 -2.22
CA GLU A 322 -17.69 34.25 -0.86
C GLU A 322 -18.66 34.89 0.15
N GLN A 323 -19.57 35.75 -0.32
CA GLN A 323 -20.54 36.41 0.55
C GLN A 323 -21.64 35.44 0.99
N LYS A 324 -21.97 34.45 0.16
CA LYS A 324 -22.99 33.43 0.43
C LYS A 324 -22.44 32.18 1.11
N GLN A 325 -21.12 32.08 1.30
CA GLN A 325 -20.49 30.93 1.95
C GLN A 325 -20.96 30.73 3.40
N PRO A 326 -21.45 29.53 3.76
CA PRO A 326 -21.70 29.16 5.15
C PRO A 326 -20.42 29.24 6.00
N VAL A 327 -20.59 29.49 7.31
CA VAL A 327 -19.46 29.62 8.26
C VAL A 327 -18.55 28.38 8.26
N TYR A 328 -19.11 27.18 8.15
CA TYR A 328 -18.31 25.95 8.11
C TYR A 328 -17.48 25.81 6.84
N ILE A 329 -17.94 26.35 5.70
CA ILE A 329 -17.14 26.40 4.45
C ILE A 329 -16.00 27.39 4.65
N LYS A 330 -16.26 28.58 5.22
CA LYS A 330 -15.21 29.54 5.53
C LYS A 330 -14.13 28.95 6.44
N HIS A 331 -14.53 28.20 7.48
CA HIS A 331 -13.58 27.50 8.34
C HIS A 331 -12.83 26.37 7.64
N LEU A 332 -13.49 25.63 6.74
CA LEU A 332 -12.84 24.63 5.90
C LEU A 332 -11.78 25.26 4.99
N LEU A 333 -12.02 26.48 4.49
CA LEU A 333 -11.06 27.28 3.70
C LEU A 333 -10.06 28.07 4.57
N LEU A 334 -10.01 27.82 5.89
CA LEU A 334 -9.19 28.55 6.86
C LEU A 334 -9.42 30.07 6.87
N ASN A 335 -10.61 30.49 6.46
CA ASN A 335 -11.03 31.88 6.26
C ASN A 335 -10.19 32.65 5.23
N MET A 336 -9.58 31.95 4.27
CA MET A 336 -8.95 32.56 3.10
C MET A 336 -10.01 32.96 2.07
N GLU A 337 -9.70 33.97 1.25
CA GLU A 337 -10.43 34.28 0.01
C GLU A 337 -10.30 33.10 -0.96
N ASN A 338 -11.27 32.94 -1.86
CA ASN A 338 -11.39 31.80 -2.78
C ASN A 338 -10.14 31.63 -3.64
N ASP A 339 -9.63 32.71 -4.23
CA ASP A 339 -8.43 32.68 -5.08
C ASP A 339 -7.20 32.22 -4.29
N ALA A 340 -7.06 32.70 -3.05
CA ALA A 340 -5.96 32.30 -2.17
C ALA A 340 -6.12 30.84 -1.72
N ALA A 341 -7.34 30.42 -1.39
CA ALA A 341 -7.62 29.05 -0.96
C ALA A 341 -7.36 28.06 -2.10
N ASP A 342 -7.83 28.32 -3.31
CA ASP A 342 -7.62 27.49 -4.50
C ASP A 342 -6.12 27.34 -4.80
N TRP A 343 -5.39 28.45 -4.86
CA TRP A 343 -3.94 28.41 -5.11
C TRP A 343 -3.17 27.66 -4.02
N ASN A 344 -3.40 27.99 -2.73
CA ASN A 344 -2.71 27.33 -1.62
C ASN A 344 -3.09 25.84 -1.53
N GLY A 345 -4.34 25.51 -1.83
CA GLY A 345 -4.85 24.14 -1.86
C GLY A 345 -4.17 23.32 -2.94
N ASN A 346 -4.17 23.80 -4.19
CA ASN A 346 -3.51 23.12 -5.31
C ASN A 346 -2.02 22.93 -5.04
N PHE A 347 -1.33 24.00 -4.62
CA PHE A 347 0.10 23.94 -4.29
C PHE A 347 0.39 22.96 -3.16
N LEU A 348 -0.41 22.95 -2.08
CA LEU A 348 -0.24 21.99 -0.99
C LEU A 348 -0.42 20.55 -1.48
N GLY A 349 -1.42 20.31 -2.33
CA GLY A 349 -1.67 19.04 -2.99
C GLY A 349 -0.45 18.53 -3.76
N ASP A 350 0.01 19.34 -4.71
CA ASP A 350 1.16 19.03 -5.55
C ASP A 350 2.44 18.86 -4.72
N PHE A 351 2.67 19.72 -3.72
CA PHE A 351 3.86 19.66 -2.89
C PHE A 351 3.91 18.39 -2.02
N MET A 352 2.79 18.03 -1.38
CA MET A 352 2.70 16.81 -0.58
C MET A 352 2.93 15.55 -1.43
N TRP A 353 2.30 15.47 -2.60
CA TRP A 353 2.53 14.37 -3.53
C TRP A 353 3.87 14.45 -4.28
N THR A 354 4.64 15.53 -4.14
CA THR A 354 6.05 15.61 -4.56
C THR A 354 6.97 15.01 -3.49
N ILE A 355 6.67 15.23 -2.20
CA ILE A 355 7.46 14.71 -1.08
C ILE A 355 7.32 13.19 -0.94
N GLU A 356 6.12 12.64 -1.10
CA GLU A 356 5.86 11.20 -0.90
C GLU A 356 6.83 10.29 -1.70
N PRO A 357 7.02 10.48 -3.02
CA PRO A 357 8.00 9.72 -3.80
C PRO A 357 9.43 9.76 -3.26
N ILE A 358 9.86 10.90 -2.72
CA ILE A 358 11.21 11.03 -2.14
C ILE A 358 11.36 10.09 -0.95
N ILE A 359 10.33 10.03 -0.10
CA ILE A 359 10.30 9.12 1.05
C ILE A 359 10.28 7.66 0.58
N ILE A 360 9.47 7.33 -0.42
CA ILE A 360 9.42 5.97 -1.01
C ILE A 360 10.79 5.55 -1.52
N LEU A 361 11.46 6.41 -2.30
CA LEU A 361 12.76 6.12 -2.90
C LEU A 361 13.90 6.06 -1.87
N SER A 362 13.82 6.85 -0.78
CA SER A 362 14.79 6.83 0.32
C SER A 362 14.58 5.67 1.32
N SER A 363 13.38 5.11 1.38
CA SER A 363 12.98 4.11 2.39
C SER A 363 13.93 2.89 2.45
N PRO A 364 14.34 2.26 1.34
CA PRO A 364 15.25 1.11 1.40
C PRO A 364 16.58 1.43 2.09
N LEU A 365 17.12 2.64 1.90
CA LEU A 365 18.34 3.08 2.57
C LEU A 365 18.13 3.20 4.08
N ILE A 366 17.01 3.79 4.49
CA ILE A 366 16.63 3.94 5.90
C ILE A 366 16.45 2.56 6.56
N PHE A 367 15.71 1.64 5.94
CA PHE A 367 15.52 0.29 6.49
C PHE A 367 16.82 -0.51 6.55
N ARG A 368 17.74 -0.34 5.60
CA ARG A 368 19.06 -0.97 5.66
C ARG A 368 19.89 -0.50 6.84
N ILE A 369 19.80 0.78 7.21
CA ILE A 369 20.49 1.35 8.37
C ILE A 369 19.86 0.86 9.68
N LEU A 370 18.54 0.70 9.71
CA LEU A 370 17.78 0.30 10.90
C LEU A 370 17.73 -1.21 11.14
N SER A 371 17.97 -2.02 10.09
CA SER A 371 17.95 -3.47 10.21
C SER A 371 19.12 -3.95 11.09
N PRO A 372 18.87 -4.86 12.05
CA PRO A 372 19.94 -5.41 12.88
C PRO A 372 20.98 -6.08 11.98
N LYS A 373 22.27 -5.78 12.23
CA LYS A 373 23.36 -6.47 11.53
C LYS A 373 23.29 -7.95 11.90
N PRO A 374 23.47 -8.87 10.93
CA PRO A 374 23.48 -10.30 11.22
C PRO A 374 24.57 -10.55 12.27
N ILE A 375 24.19 -11.20 13.37
CA ILE A 375 25.16 -11.66 14.38
C ILE A 375 26.05 -12.66 13.65
N LYS A 376 27.33 -12.33 13.47
CA LYS A 376 28.30 -13.28 12.95
C LYS A 376 28.44 -14.39 13.98
N VAL A 377 27.78 -15.51 13.74
CA VAL A 377 28.06 -16.74 14.49
C VAL A 377 29.48 -17.13 14.13
N LYS A 378 30.39 -17.11 15.11
CA LYS A 378 31.70 -17.73 14.95
C LYS A 378 31.45 -19.23 14.82
N VAL A 379 31.76 -19.78 13.65
CA VAL A 379 31.84 -21.22 13.47
C VAL A 379 33.24 -21.58 13.96
N ASP A 380 33.32 -22.14 15.17
CA ASP A 380 34.55 -22.70 15.74
C ASP A 380 34.84 -24.10 15.17
#